data_AF-A0A3C0SAD3-F1
#
_entry.id   AF-A0A3C0SAD3-F1
#
_cell.length_a   1.000
_cell.length_b   1.000
_cell.length_c   1.000
_cell.angle_alpha   90.00
_cell.angle_beta   90.00
_cell.angle_gamma   90.00
#
_symmetry.space_group_name_H-M   'P 1'
#
loop_
_entity.id
_entity.type
_entity.pdbx_description
1 polymer ?
#
loop_
_entity_poly.entity_id
_entity_poly.type
_entity_poly.pdbx_seq_one_letter_code
_entity_poly.pdbx_strand_id
1 'polypeptide(L)'
;MNLPDVRGHFGQFGGKYVIETLMPALEELEKLYNEARVDPKFQSDLKYYLKEYVGRPTPLYYAERLTKHLGGAKIYLKREDLNHTGAHKINNTIGSALLTLRMGKKRVIAETGA
;
A
#
# COMPACT_ATOMS: atom_id res chain seq x y z
N MET A 1 -18.81 11.11 2.94
CA MET A 1 -17.88 11.78 3.86
C MET A 1 -16.47 11.42 3.43
N ASN A 2 -15.58 12.40 3.26
CA ASN A 2 -14.16 12.10 3.04
C ASN A 2 -13.57 11.66 4.38
N LEU A 3 -13.13 10.41 4.44
CA LEU A 3 -12.42 9.82 5.57
C LEU A 3 -10.98 9.49 5.15
N PRO A 4 -10.00 9.56 6.07
CA PRO A 4 -10.11 10.12 7.42
C PRO A 4 -10.35 11.63 7.43
N ASP A 5 -10.71 12.21 8.58
CA ASP A 5 -10.72 13.67 8.79
C ASP A 5 -9.29 14.25 8.71
N VAL A 6 -9.17 15.58 8.73
CA VAL A 6 -7.86 16.27 8.65
C VAL A 6 -6.93 15.96 9.84
N ARG A 7 -7.45 15.35 10.91
CA ARG A 7 -6.67 14.91 12.07
C ARG A 7 -6.37 13.42 12.01
N GLY A 8 -6.74 12.73 10.94
CA GLY A 8 -6.52 11.29 10.75
C GLY A 8 -7.60 10.39 11.39
N HIS A 9 -8.76 10.93 11.79
CA HIS A 9 -9.80 10.14 12.44
C HIS A 9 -10.84 9.57 11.46
N PHE A 10 -11.19 8.30 11.68
CA PHE A 10 -12.35 7.61 11.13
C PHE A 10 -13.46 7.55 12.21
N GLY A 11 -14.22 8.65 12.34
CA GLY A 11 -15.15 8.79 13.46
C GLY A 11 -14.38 8.88 14.79
N GLN A 12 -14.61 7.93 15.70
CA GLN A 12 -13.87 7.86 16.98
C GLN A 12 -12.53 7.11 16.90
N PHE A 13 -12.20 6.50 15.76
CA PHE A 13 -10.99 5.69 15.58
C PHE A 13 -9.91 6.46 14.80
N GLY A 14 -8.66 6.03 14.87
CA GLY A 14 -7.54 6.67 14.14
C GLY A 14 -6.86 7.77 14.95
N GLY A 15 -6.45 8.85 14.29
CA GLY A 15 -5.67 9.92 14.92
C GLY A 15 -4.18 9.60 15.07
N LYS A 16 -3.45 10.48 15.76
CA LYS A 16 -2.01 10.36 16.01
C LYS A 16 -1.73 10.42 17.52
N TYR A 17 -1.68 9.27 18.16
CA TYR A 17 -1.36 9.13 19.59
C TYR A 17 0.09 8.70 19.77
N VAL A 18 1.01 9.63 19.55
CA VAL A 18 2.46 9.38 19.58
C VAL A 18 3.15 10.41 20.48
N ILE A 19 4.41 10.17 20.83
CA ILE A 19 5.22 11.15 21.56
C ILE A 19 5.50 12.38 20.68
N GLU A 20 5.56 13.55 21.31
CA GLU A 20 5.77 14.86 20.66
C GLU A 20 6.96 14.86 19.69
N THR A 21 8.05 14.18 20.06
CA THR A 21 9.28 14.12 19.26
C THR A 21 9.11 13.43 17.91
N LEU A 22 8.05 12.66 17.70
CA LEU A 22 7.73 12.02 16.41
C LEU A 22 6.84 12.87 15.52
N MET A 23 6.13 13.86 16.07
CA MET A 23 5.15 14.66 15.32
C MET A 23 5.75 15.37 14.09
N PRO A 24 6.94 16.02 14.17
CA PRO A 24 7.54 16.67 12.99
C PRO A 24 7.81 15.68 11.83
N ALA A 25 8.24 14.46 12.14
CA ALA A 25 8.51 13.44 11.13
C ALA A 25 7.21 12.93 10.47
N LEU A 26 6.13 12.79 11.25
CA LEU A 26 4.82 12.39 10.73
C LEU A 26 4.20 13.49 9.85
N GLU A 27 4.36 14.76 10.21
CA GLU A 27 3.89 15.90 9.43
C GLU A 27 4.67 16.05 8.11
N GLU A 28 5.99 15.91 8.14
CA GLU A 28 6.83 15.88 6.93
C GLU A 28 6.37 14.77 5.98
N LEU A 29 6.15 13.56 6.53
CA LEU A 29 5.68 12.40 5.77
C LEU A 29 4.30 12.63 5.14
N GLU A 30 3.34 13.14 5.92
CA GLU A 30 1.99 13.41 5.44
C GLU A 30 1.98 14.46 4.32
N LYS A 31 2.73 15.54 4.49
CA LYS A 31 2.88 16.58 3.47
C LYS A 31 3.42 15.99 2.16
N LEU A 32 4.54 15.27 2.23
CA LEU A 32 5.19 14.71 1.04
C LEU A 32 4.35 13.61 0.39
N TYR A 33 3.63 12.81 1.17
CA TYR A 33 2.67 11.85 0.63
C TYR A 33 1.54 12.54 -0.13
N ASN A 34 0.96 13.60 0.43
CA ASN A 34 -0.13 14.34 -0.22
C ASN A 34 0.30 14.98 -1.55
N GLU A 35 1.53 15.52 -1.60
CA GLU A 35 2.14 16.03 -2.83
C GLU A 35 2.39 14.90 -3.84
N ALA A 36 3.01 13.79 -3.41
CA ALA A 36 3.34 12.66 -4.27
C ALA A 36 2.11 11.95 -4.85
N ARG A 37 1.00 11.89 -4.10
CA ARG A 37 -0.24 11.23 -4.53
C ARG A 37 -0.85 11.87 -5.78
N VAL A 38 -0.66 13.18 -5.97
CA VAL A 38 -1.20 13.91 -7.13
C VAL A 38 -0.15 14.21 -8.20
N ASP A 39 1.12 13.93 -7.94
CA ASP A 39 2.23 14.13 -8.88
C ASP A 39 2.22 13.06 -10.00
N PRO A 40 2.03 13.46 -11.28
CA PRO A 40 2.02 12.52 -12.41
C PRO A 40 3.31 11.70 -12.56
N LYS A 41 4.47 12.28 -12.22
CA LYS A 41 5.76 11.57 -12.31
C LYS A 41 5.82 10.44 -11.28
N PHE A 42 5.40 10.72 -10.04
CA PHE A 42 5.35 9.72 -8.98
C PHE A 42 4.38 8.59 -9.33
N GLN A 43 3.19 8.92 -9.85
CA GLN A 43 2.21 7.92 -10.29
C GLN A 43 2.74 7.07 -11.46
N SER A 44 3.47 7.68 -12.40
CA SER A 44 4.11 6.97 -13.50
C SER A 44 5.16 5.98 -13.01
N ASP A 45 6.04 6.41 -12.11
CA ASP A 45 7.09 5.56 -11.54
C ASP A 45 6.50 4.40 -10.73
N LEU A 46 5.51 4.69 -9.88
CA LEU A 46 4.81 3.66 -9.11
C LEU A 46 4.16 2.65 -10.05
N LYS A 47 3.45 3.10 -11.09
CA LYS A 47 2.81 2.21 -12.07
C LYS A 47 3.85 1.36 -12.82
N TYR A 48 4.99 1.95 -13.20
CA TYR A 48 6.08 1.23 -13.83
C TYR A 48 6.58 0.09 -12.95
N TYR A 49 6.96 0.35 -11.70
CA TYR A 49 7.47 -0.70 -10.82
C TYR A 49 6.39 -1.72 -10.43
N LEU A 50 5.15 -1.29 -10.24
CA LEU A 50 4.05 -2.22 -10.01
C LEU A 50 3.86 -3.19 -11.18
N LYS A 51 4.03 -2.73 -12.42
CA LYS A 51 3.89 -3.58 -13.61
C LYS A 51 5.12 -4.44 -13.85
N GLU A 52 6.28 -3.80 -13.99
CA GLU A 52 7.50 -4.43 -14.51
C GLU A 52 8.28 -5.19 -13.42
N TYR A 53 8.18 -4.79 -12.14
CA TYR A 53 8.90 -5.43 -11.03
C TYR A 53 7.98 -6.30 -10.16
N VAL A 54 6.83 -5.76 -9.74
CA VAL A 54 5.89 -6.52 -8.88
C VAL A 54 5.12 -7.58 -9.67
N GLY A 55 4.88 -7.36 -10.97
CA GLY A 55 4.13 -8.28 -11.83
C GLY A 55 2.62 -8.02 -11.86
N ARG A 56 2.18 -6.78 -11.65
CA ARG A 56 0.76 -6.39 -11.71
C ARG A 56 0.29 -6.20 -13.17
N PRO A 57 -1.01 -6.40 -13.45
CA PRO A 57 -2.06 -6.84 -12.54
C PRO A 57 -2.03 -8.35 -12.27
N THR A 58 -2.44 -8.75 -11.07
CA THR A 58 -2.64 -10.16 -10.72
C THR A 58 -3.99 -10.68 -11.26
N PRO A 59 -4.06 -11.93 -11.73
CA PRO A 59 -5.29 -12.49 -12.27
C PRO A 59 -6.36 -12.71 -11.19
N LEU A 60 -7.62 -12.69 -11.63
CA LEU A 60 -8.76 -13.13 -10.85
C LEU A 60 -9.12 -14.56 -11.28
N TYR A 61 -8.69 -15.55 -10.49
CA TYR A 61 -8.77 -16.95 -10.87
C TYR A 61 -10.09 -17.58 -10.44
N TYR A 62 -10.85 -18.17 -11.36
CA TYR A 62 -12.05 -18.92 -11.05
C TYR A 62 -11.70 -20.30 -10.46
N ALA A 63 -11.99 -20.51 -9.17
CA ALA A 63 -11.68 -21.74 -8.46
C ALA A 63 -12.80 -22.78 -8.65
N GLU A 64 -12.82 -23.43 -9.81
CA GLU A 64 -13.90 -24.36 -10.20
C GLU A 64 -14.09 -25.51 -9.21
N ARG A 65 -13.00 -26.17 -8.79
CA ARG A 65 -13.07 -27.31 -7.85
C ARG A 65 -13.64 -26.89 -6.50
N LEU A 66 -13.24 -25.72 -5.99
CA LEU A 66 -13.73 -25.18 -4.72
C LEU A 66 -15.19 -24.75 -4.83
N THR A 67 -15.56 -24.13 -5.96
CA THR A 67 -16.96 -23.78 -6.28
C THR A 67 -17.85 -25.02 -6.26
N LYS A 68 -17.43 -26.09 -6.96
CA LYS A 68 -18.15 -27.38 -6.98
C LYS A 68 -18.24 -28.01 -5.59
N HIS A 69 -17.16 -27.97 -4.82
CA HIS A 69 -17.12 -28.55 -3.48
C HIS A 69 -18.10 -27.86 -2.51
N LEU A 70 -18.19 -26.53 -2.55
CA LEU A 70 -19.09 -25.77 -1.67
C LEU A 70 -20.53 -25.72 -2.17
N GLY A 71 -20.79 -26.06 -3.44
CA GLY A 71 -22.15 -26.18 -4.00
C GLY A 71 -22.95 -24.89 -4.07
N GLY A 72 -22.32 -23.72 -3.88
CA GLY A 72 -22.97 -22.42 -3.79
C GLY A 72 -22.51 -21.43 -4.86
N ALA A 73 -22.23 -20.20 -4.44
CA ALA A 73 -21.76 -19.13 -5.33
C ALA A 73 -20.42 -19.47 -6.01
N LYS A 74 -20.15 -18.83 -7.15
CA LYS A 74 -18.86 -18.92 -7.85
C LYS A 74 -17.74 -18.32 -7.01
N ILE A 75 -16.64 -19.05 -6.86
CA ILE A 75 -15.49 -18.60 -6.06
C ILE A 75 -14.37 -18.12 -6.98
N TYR A 76 -13.92 -16.90 -6.73
CA TYR A 76 -12.80 -16.29 -7.42
C TYR A 76 -11.70 -15.91 -6.43
N LEU A 77 -10.46 -16.21 -6.79
CA LEU A 77 -9.28 -15.90 -5.98
C LEU A 77 -8.54 -14.73 -6.63
N LYS A 78 -8.37 -13.62 -5.89
CA LYS A 78 -7.50 -12.53 -6.32
C LYS A 78 -6.06 -12.91 -6.01
N ARG A 79 -5.28 -13.24 -7.05
CA ARG A 79 -3.98 -13.92 -6.93
C ARG A 79 -2.82 -13.00 -6.53
N GLU A 80 -2.93 -12.29 -5.42
CA GLU A 80 -1.83 -11.46 -4.87
C GLU A 80 -0.63 -12.29 -4.39
N ASP A 81 -0.79 -13.60 -4.27
CA ASP A 81 0.29 -14.58 -4.07
C ASP A 81 1.27 -14.62 -5.27
N LEU A 82 0.85 -14.16 -6.45
CA LEU A 82 1.70 -14.11 -7.65
C LEU A 82 2.54 -12.83 -7.76
N ASN A 83 2.39 -11.89 -6.85
CA ASN A 83 3.28 -10.73 -6.81
C ASN A 83 4.73 -11.20 -6.59
N HIS A 84 5.71 -10.45 -7.10
CA HIS A 84 7.10 -10.62 -6.67
C HIS A 84 7.18 -10.58 -5.13
N THR A 85 8.02 -11.42 -4.53
CA THR A 85 8.07 -11.77 -3.09
C THR A 85 6.88 -12.57 -2.53
N GLY A 86 5.88 -12.93 -3.32
CA GLY A 86 4.77 -13.82 -2.93
C GLY A 86 3.73 -13.21 -1.99
N ALA A 87 3.71 -11.88 -1.81
CA ALA A 87 2.81 -11.23 -0.86
C ALA A 87 2.28 -9.89 -1.38
N HIS A 88 1.07 -9.52 -0.97
CA HIS A 88 0.47 -8.21 -1.29
C HIS A 88 1.22 -7.03 -0.63
N LYS A 89 2.06 -7.29 0.39
CA LYS A 89 2.80 -6.25 1.12
C LYS A 89 3.75 -5.45 0.22
N ILE A 90 4.30 -6.07 -0.83
CA ILE A 90 5.23 -5.41 -1.77
C ILE A 90 4.60 -4.18 -2.46
N ASN A 91 3.28 -4.19 -2.67
CA ASN A 91 2.57 -3.04 -3.26
C ASN A 91 2.79 -1.77 -2.41
N ASN A 92 2.69 -1.91 -1.09
CA ASN A 92 2.95 -0.81 -0.16
C ASN A 92 4.44 -0.47 -0.10
N THR A 93 5.30 -1.49 0.02
CA THR A 93 6.75 -1.30 0.17
C THR A 93 7.36 -0.54 -1.00
N ILE A 94 6.94 -0.80 -2.24
CA ILE A 94 7.41 -0.04 -3.42
C ILE A 94 6.98 1.43 -3.33
N GLY A 95 5.73 1.71 -2.95
CA GLY A 95 5.27 3.09 -2.74
C GLY A 95 6.05 3.81 -1.64
N SER A 96 6.25 3.17 -0.50
CA SER A 96 7.05 3.72 0.61
C SER A 96 8.51 3.94 0.24
N ALA A 97 9.12 3.04 -0.54
CA ALA A 97 10.49 3.18 -1.02
C ALA A 97 10.63 4.36 -1.98
N LEU A 98 9.71 4.52 -2.94
CA LEU A 98 9.68 5.68 -3.83
C LEU A 98 9.49 6.99 -3.05
N LEU A 99 8.62 6.99 -2.05
CA LEU A 99 8.42 8.16 -1.20
C LEU A 99 9.70 8.50 -0.41
N THR A 100 10.39 7.50 0.13
CA THR A 100 11.69 7.67 0.82
C THR A 100 12.73 8.31 -0.11
N LEU A 101 12.81 7.86 -1.36
CA LEU A 101 13.72 8.45 -2.36
C LEU A 101 13.36 9.92 -2.63
N ARG A 102 12.06 10.23 -2.75
CA ARG A 102 11.59 11.62 -2.91
C ARG A 102 11.94 12.49 -1.70
N MET A 103 11.88 11.93 -0.50
CA MET A 103 12.29 12.60 0.74
C MET A 103 13.81 12.84 0.83
N GLY A 104 14.61 12.35 -0.13
CA GLY A 104 16.07 12.45 -0.11
C GLY A 104 16.75 11.59 0.97
N LYS A 105 16.01 10.66 1.59
CA LYS A 105 16.56 9.82 2.65
C LYS A 105 17.34 8.66 2.02
N LYS A 106 18.53 8.38 2.55
CA LYS A 106 19.43 7.33 2.05
C LYS A 106 19.30 6.00 2.80
N ARG A 107 18.43 5.94 3.80
CA ARG A 107 18.28 4.80 4.69
C ARG A 107 16.80 4.59 4.99
N VAL A 108 16.36 3.35 4.88
CA VAL A 108 15.04 2.87 5.31
C VAL A 108 15.25 1.92 6.49
N ILE A 109 14.39 2.04 7.50
CA ILE A 109 14.28 1.06 8.58
C ILE A 109 12.86 0.50 8.56
N ALA A 110 12.74 -0.77 8.92
CA ALA A 110 11.46 -1.42 9.12
C ALA A 110 11.63 -2.44 10.25
N GLU A 111 10.54 -2.70 10.97
CA GLU A 111 10.42 -3.82 11.89
C GLU A 111 9.76 -5.00 11.13
N THR A 112 10.03 -6.24 11.55
CA THR A 112 9.49 -7.44 10.91
C THR A 112 8.76 -8.35 11.92
N GLY A 113 7.46 -8.12 12.10
CA GLY A 113 6.56 -9.13 12.66
C GLY A 113 6.15 -10.15 11.59
N ALA A 114 6.90 -11.25 11.46
CA ALA A 114 6.42 -12.49 10.85
C ALA A 114 5.79 -13.37 11.92
#